data_AF-A0A9D8F6A7-F1
#
_entry.id   AF-A0A9D8F6A7-F1
#
_cell.length_a   1.000
_cell.length_b   1.000
_cell.length_c   1.000
_cell.angle_alpha   90.00
_cell.angle_beta   90.00
_cell.angle_gamma   90.00
#
_symmetry.space_group_name_H-M   'P 1'
#
loop_
_entity.id
_entity.type
_entity.pdbx_description
1 polymer ?
#
loop_
_entity_poly.entity_id
_entity_poly.type
_entity_poly.pdbx_seq_one_letter_code
_entity_poly.pdbx_strand_id
1 'polypeptide(L)'
;MELLTLLVFSVGGVICHQIPDRSFFWDGNQLPVCARCTGLYLSGFVGLVGFLAFRAARPRLDARVGLRVLLIAAVPTAGSVASGALGWWDGDNVTRALLAIPLGATAGMIVAAVFTKDLR
;
A
#
# COMPACT_ATOMS: atom_id res chain seq x y z
N MET A 1 -5.65 -23.91 -12.60
CA MET A 1 -4.63 -22.94 -12.14
C MET A 1 -4.66 -21.68 -13.00
N GLU A 2 -4.75 -21.79 -14.33
CA GLU A 2 -4.91 -20.65 -15.27
C GLU A 2 -6.01 -19.64 -14.92
N LEU A 3 -7.23 -20.09 -14.58
CA LEU A 3 -8.35 -19.19 -14.29
C LEU A 3 -8.09 -18.29 -13.08
N LEU A 4 -7.43 -18.83 -12.04
CA LEU A 4 -7.10 -18.06 -10.85
C LEU A 4 -6.06 -16.99 -11.18
N THR A 5 -5.01 -17.34 -11.94
CA THR A 5 -4.00 -16.39 -12.41
C THR A 5 -4.64 -15.26 -13.21
N LEU A 6 -5.49 -15.61 -14.19
CA LEU A 6 -6.21 -14.62 -15.00
C LEU A 6 -7.09 -13.71 -14.14
N LEU A 7 -7.82 -14.27 -13.17
CA LEU A 7 -8.66 -13.49 -12.27
C LEU A 7 -7.83 -12.51 -11.45
N VAL A 8 -6.76 -12.98 -10.81
CA VAL A 8 -5.93 -12.16 -9.93
C VAL A 8 -5.23 -11.05 -10.71
N PHE A 9 -4.72 -11.34 -11.91
CA PHE A 9 -4.14 -10.32 -12.80
C PHE A 9 -5.21 -9.35 -13.31
N SER A 10 -6.40 -9.82 -13.65
CA SER A 10 -7.49 -8.92 -14.10
C SER A 10 -7.88 -7.93 -13.00
N VAL A 11 -8.02 -8.41 -11.75
CA VAL A 11 -8.32 -7.56 -10.60
C VAL A 11 -7.18 -6.57 -10.33
N GLY A 12 -5.92 -7.03 -10.37
CA GLY A 12 -4.75 -6.16 -10.24
C GLY A 12 -4.65 -5.12 -11.36
N GLY A 13 -5.06 -5.47 -12.58
CA GLY A 13 -5.03 -4.62 -13.76
C GLY A 13 -5.97 -3.41 -13.69
N VAL A 14 -7.03 -3.47 -12.87
CA VAL A 14 -7.96 -2.34 -12.66
C VAL A 14 -7.27 -1.13 -12.02
N ILE A 15 -6.22 -1.37 -11.24
CA ILE A 15 -5.56 -0.38 -10.38
C ILE A 15 -4.07 -0.23 -10.65
N CYS A 16 -3.47 -1.18 -11.37
CA CYS A 16 -2.04 -1.26 -11.61
C CYS A 16 -1.76 -1.60 -13.07
N HIS A 17 -0.77 -0.93 -13.66
CA HIS A 17 -0.37 -1.16 -15.05
C HIS A 17 0.43 -2.45 -15.26
N GLN A 18 0.83 -3.14 -14.18
CA GLN A 18 1.56 -4.42 -14.25
C GLN A 18 2.81 -4.40 -15.15
N ILE A 19 3.52 -3.27 -15.18
CA ILE A 19 4.76 -3.13 -15.97
C ILE A 19 5.81 -4.11 -15.42
N PRO A 20 6.35 -5.04 -16.23
CA PRO A 20 7.28 -6.07 -15.76
C PRO A 20 8.49 -5.49 -15.02
N ASP A 21 9.15 -4.48 -15.60
CA ASP A 21 10.34 -3.85 -15.02
C ASP A 21 10.08 -3.17 -13.66
N ARG A 22 8.81 -2.88 -13.35
CA ARG A 22 8.39 -2.24 -12.09
C ARG A 22 7.80 -3.23 -11.10
N SER A 23 7.85 -4.53 -11.39
CA SER A 23 7.19 -5.59 -10.63
C SER A 23 8.21 -6.53 -9.98
N PHE A 24 7.83 -7.10 -8.84
CA PHE A 24 8.59 -8.21 -8.27
C PHE A 24 8.24 -9.51 -9.00
N PHE A 25 9.19 -10.45 -8.96
CA PHE A 25 9.03 -11.79 -9.49
C PHE A 25 9.22 -12.80 -8.37
N TRP A 26 8.38 -13.82 -8.34
CA TRP A 26 8.49 -14.96 -7.45
C TRP A 26 8.50 -16.23 -8.30
N ASP A 27 9.53 -17.05 -8.14
CA ASP A 27 9.70 -18.29 -8.91
C ASP A 27 9.56 -18.08 -10.43
N GLY A 28 10.24 -17.04 -10.94
CA GLY A 28 10.18 -16.65 -12.37
C GLY A 28 8.87 -16.00 -12.83
N ASN A 29 7.84 -15.92 -11.98
CA ASN A 29 6.54 -15.36 -12.32
C ASN A 29 6.39 -13.95 -11.77
N GLN A 30 5.88 -13.03 -12.60
CA GLN A 30 5.57 -11.67 -12.17
C GLN A 30 4.46 -11.70 -11.09
N LEU A 31 4.56 -10.84 -10.07
CA LEU A 31 3.43 -10.59 -9.18
C LEU A 31 2.30 -9.85 -9.92
N PRO A 32 1.04 -10.01 -9.50
CA PRO A 32 -0.12 -9.42 -10.20
C PRO A 32 -0.21 -7.89 -10.07
N VAL A 33 0.73 -7.23 -9.39
CA VAL A 33 0.83 -5.77 -9.26
C VAL A 33 2.31 -5.36 -9.18
N CYS A 34 2.58 -4.08 -9.45
CA CYS A 34 3.93 -3.52 -9.37
C CYS A 34 4.43 -3.44 -7.91
N ALA A 35 5.74 -3.27 -7.75
CA ALA A 35 6.41 -3.25 -6.45
C ALA A 35 5.84 -2.20 -5.48
N ARG A 36 5.40 -1.03 -5.98
CA ARG A 36 4.75 0.02 -5.20
C ARG A 36 3.41 -0.46 -4.61
N CYS A 37 2.57 -1.07 -5.44
CA CYS A 37 1.30 -1.65 -5.01
C CYS A 37 1.52 -2.82 -4.04
N THR A 38 2.54 -3.66 -4.28
CA THR A 38 2.92 -4.72 -3.33
C THR A 38 3.26 -4.14 -1.95
N GLY A 39 4.07 -3.07 -1.90
CA GLY A 39 4.38 -2.36 -0.66
C GLY A 39 3.14 -1.80 0.03
N LEU A 40 2.23 -1.16 -0.72
CA LEU A 40 0.96 -0.62 -0.19
C LEU A 40 0.09 -1.71 0.43
N TYR A 41 -0.10 -2.83 -0.26
CA TYR A 41 -0.98 -3.89 0.21
C TYR A 41 -0.41 -4.66 1.39
N LEU A 42 0.87 -5.02 1.34
CA LEU A 42 1.53 -5.72 2.44
C LEU A 42 1.55 -4.86 3.70
N SER A 43 1.96 -3.60 3.59
CA SER A 43 1.97 -2.70 4.74
C SER A 43 0.57 -2.37 5.25
N GLY A 44 -0.43 -2.24 4.37
CA GLY A 44 -1.82 -2.04 4.77
C GLY A 44 -2.40 -3.22 5.53
N PHE A 45 -2.10 -4.44 5.08
CA PHE A 45 -2.45 -5.64 5.84
C PHE A 45 -1.78 -5.64 7.22
N VAL A 46 -0.48 -5.37 7.29
CA VAL A 46 0.27 -5.30 8.56
C VAL A 46 -0.28 -4.21 9.49
N GLY A 47 -0.58 -3.02 8.97
CA GLY A 47 -1.15 -1.92 9.74
C GLY A 47 -2.52 -2.25 10.32
N LEU A 48 -3.37 -2.89 9.52
CA LEU A 48 -4.69 -3.37 9.96
C LEU A 48 -4.54 -4.42 11.07
N VAL A 49 -3.75 -5.46 10.83
CA VAL A 49 -3.55 -6.55 11.81
C VAL A 49 -2.90 -6.03 13.08
N GLY A 50 -1.88 -5.17 12.98
CA GLY A 50 -1.21 -4.55 14.12
C GLY A 50 -2.19 -3.74 14.96
N PHE A 51 -3.00 -2.89 14.34
CA PHE A 51 -4.02 -2.13 15.06
C PHE A 51 -5.02 -3.06 15.78
N LEU A 52 -5.43 -4.14 15.13
CA LEU A 52 -6.37 -5.09 15.72
C LEU A 52 -5.77 -5.87 16.89
N ALA A 53 -4.52 -6.33 16.76
CA ALA A 53 -3.82 -7.15 17.75
C ALA A 53 -3.50 -6.38 19.03
N PHE A 54 -3.09 -5.11 18.94
CA PHE A 54 -2.64 -4.32 20.09
C PHE A 54 -3.76 -3.46 20.70
N ARG A 55 -4.86 -4.09 21.13
CA ARG A 55 -6.07 -3.39 21.65
C ARG A 55 -5.80 -2.35 22.74
N ALA A 56 -4.95 -2.69 23.71
CA ALA A 56 -4.63 -1.81 24.84
C ALA A 56 -3.84 -0.55 24.43
N ALA A 57 -3.16 -0.60 23.28
CA ALA A 57 -2.35 0.50 22.76
C ALA A 57 -3.06 1.30 21.66
N ARG A 58 -4.34 1.03 21.39
CA ARG A 58 -5.09 1.70 20.31
C ARG A 58 -5.29 3.18 20.64
N PRO A 59 -4.77 4.09 19.82
CA PRO A 59 -5.06 5.50 19.97
C PRO A 59 -6.52 5.75 19.58
N ARG A 60 -7.21 6.60 20.34
CA ARG A 60 -8.45 7.21 19.87
C ARG A 60 -8.08 8.38 18.97
N LEU A 61 -8.41 8.27 17.70
CA LEU A 61 -8.03 9.25 16.69
C LEU A 61 -9.23 10.13 16.36
N ASP A 62 -9.06 11.45 16.36
CA ASP A 62 -10.01 12.37 15.74
C ASP A 62 -9.94 12.21 14.21
N ALA A 63 -11.07 12.21 13.52
CA ALA A 63 -11.14 12.01 12.08
C ALA A 63 -10.26 12.98 11.28
N ARG A 64 -10.13 14.24 11.71
CA ARG A 64 -9.27 15.24 11.06
C ARG A 64 -7.80 14.93 11.29
N VAL A 65 -7.44 14.43 12.48
CA VAL A 65 -6.08 13.97 12.76
C VAL A 65 -5.76 12.73 11.93
N GLY A 66 -6.67 11.76 11.84
CA GLY A 66 -6.53 10.57 10.99
C GLY A 66 -6.29 10.94 9.52
N LEU A 67 -7.09 11.86 8.98
CA LEU A 67 -6.91 12.37 7.62
C LEU A 67 -5.55 13.05 7.43
N ARG A 68 -5.13 13.93 8.34
CA ARG A 68 -3.81 14.59 8.26
C ARG A 68 -2.67 13.59 8.27
N VAL A 69 -2.71 12.59 9.16
CA VAL A 69 -1.69 11.54 9.24
C VAL A 69 -1.66 10.74 7.94
N LEU A 70 -2.82 10.39 7.37
CA LEU A 70 -2.90 9.71 6.07
C LEU A 70 -2.28 10.54 4.93
N LEU A 71 -2.60 11.84 4.86
CA LEU A 71 -2.06 12.73 3.83
C LEU A 71 -0.54 12.89 3.96
N ILE A 72 -0.02 13.02 5.18
CA ILE A 72 1.43 13.08 5.42
C ILE A 72 2.09 11.75 5.04
N ALA A 73 1.49 10.62 5.43
CA ALA A 73 1.98 9.30 5.08
C ALA A 73 1.95 9.02 3.57
N ALA A 74 1.09 9.70 2.81
CA ALA A 74 1.02 9.60 1.36
C ALA A 74 2.20 10.31 0.64
N VAL A 75 2.88 11.26 1.29
CA VAL A 75 3.90 12.11 0.66
C VAL A 75 5.02 11.31 -0.01
N PRO A 76 5.65 10.30 0.63
CA PRO A 76 6.73 9.54 -0.02
C PRO A 76 6.25 8.78 -1.26
N THR A 77 5.06 8.19 -1.19
CA THR A 77 4.46 7.46 -2.32
C THR A 77 4.10 8.40 -3.45
N ALA A 78 3.44 9.52 -3.15
CA ALA A 78 3.05 10.53 -4.14
C ALA A 78 4.28 11.16 -4.80
N GLY A 79 5.32 11.48 -4.02
CA GLY A 79 6.59 11.98 -4.53
C GLY A 79 7.26 10.99 -5.48
N SER A 80 7.31 9.70 -5.11
CA SER A 80 7.86 8.64 -5.96
C SER A 80 7.08 8.43 -7.26
N VAL A 81 5.75 8.55 -7.22
CA VAL A 81 4.90 8.50 -8.43
C VAL A 81 5.16 9.71 -9.32
N ALA A 82 5.17 10.91 -8.75
CA ALA A 82 5.39 12.14 -9.49
C ALA A 82 6.80 12.19 -10.12
N SER A 83 7.84 11.83 -9.37
CA SER A 83 9.21 11.79 -9.87
C SER A 83 9.37 10.78 -11.02
N GLY A 84 8.71 9.62 -10.93
CA GLY A 84 8.71 8.61 -11.98
C GLY A 84 7.92 9.04 -13.22
N ALA A 85 6.80 9.73 -13.03
CA ALA A 85 5.98 10.27 -14.12
C ALA A 85 6.67 11.42 -14.88
N LEU A 86 7.45 12.24 -14.16
CA LEU A 86 8.24 13.33 -14.75
C LEU A 86 9.57 12.85 -15.36
N GLY A 87 9.90 11.57 -15.24
CA GLY A 87 11.16 11.00 -15.75
C GLY A 87 12.40 11.41 -14.97
N TRP A 88 12.24 12.03 -13.79
CA TRP A 88 13.37 12.46 -12.97
C TRP A 88 14.04 11.29 -12.26
N TRP A 89 13.23 10.45 -11.62
CA TRP A 89 13.70 9.29 -10.87
C TRP A 89 12.53 8.38 -10.51
N ASP A 90 12.66 7.07 -10.75
CA ASP A 90 11.61 6.08 -10.42
C ASP A 90 12.09 5.00 -9.44
N GLY A 91 13.36 5.05 -9.02
CA GLY A 91 13.96 4.08 -8.09
C GLY A 91 14.05 2.65 -8.62
N ASP A 92 14.51 1.73 -7.78
CA ASP A 92 14.38 0.28 -7.99
C ASP A 92 13.10 -0.27 -7.33
N ASN A 93 12.82 -1.56 -7.54
CA ASN A 93 11.57 -2.17 -7.04
C ASN A 93 11.50 -2.17 -5.50
N VAL A 94 12.63 -2.36 -4.82
CA VAL A 94 12.68 -2.30 -3.35
C VAL A 94 12.33 -0.90 -2.87
N THR A 95 12.92 0.13 -3.48
CA THR A 95 12.69 1.52 -3.13
C THR A 95 11.24 1.93 -3.39
N ARG A 96 10.66 1.55 -4.54
CA ARG A 96 9.24 1.77 -4.84
C ARG A 96 8.33 1.17 -3.77
N ALA A 97 8.65 -0.04 -3.29
CA ALA A 97 7.88 -0.73 -2.25
C ALA A 97 8.04 -0.04 -0.88
N LEU A 98 9.27 0.32 -0.49
CA LEU A 98 9.55 0.98 0.78
C LEU A 98 8.87 2.35 0.90
N LEU A 99 8.88 3.15 -0.16
CA LEU A 99 8.21 4.45 -0.20
C LEU A 99 6.68 4.34 -0.16
N ALA A 100 6.12 3.15 -0.39
CA ALA A 100 4.70 2.84 -0.27
C ALA A 100 4.26 2.41 1.13
N ILE A 101 5.21 2.00 1.99
CA ILE A 101 4.90 1.47 3.33
C ILE A 101 4.15 2.46 4.22
N PRO A 102 4.55 3.75 4.34
CA PRO A 102 3.89 4.66 5.26
C PRO A 102 2.40 4.84 4.96
N LEU A 103 2.06 5.02 3.68
CA LEU A 103 0.68 5.17 3.22
C LEU A 103 -0.13 3.90 3.48
N GLY A 104 0.40 2.74 3.06
CA GLY A 104 -0.32 1.47 3.22
C GLY A 104 -0.58 1.16 4.69
N ALA A 105 0.46 1.16 5.54
CA ALA A 105 0.32 0.90 6.98
C ALA A 105 -0.69 1.84 7.65
N THR A 106 -0.60 3.14 7.37
CA THR A 106 -1.51 4.14 7.93
C THR A 106 -2.94 3.93 7.47
N ALA A 107 -3.15 3.65 6.17
CA ALA A 107 -4.48 3.36 5.64
C ALA A 107 -5.09 2.12 6.30
N GLY A 108 -4.32 1.04 6.45
CA GLY A 108 -4.76 -0.18 7.14
C GLY A 108 -5.14 0.07 8.59
N MET A 109 -4.34 0.85 9.33
CA MET A 109 -4.65 1.25 10.70
C MET A 109 -5.95 2.08 10.78
N ILE A 110 -6.14 3.05 9.89
CA ILE A 110 -7.35 3.89 9.88
C ILE A 110 -8.59 3.06 9.55
N VAL A 111 -8.49 2.15 8.58
CA VAL A 111 -9.57 1.21 8.26
C VAL A 111 -9.95 0.40 9.51
N ALA A 112 -8.97 -0.15 10.21
CA ALA A 112 -9.21 -0.86 11.46
C ALA A 112 -9.85 0.03 12.54
N ALA A 113 -9.38 1.27 12.69
CA ALA A 113 -9.93 2.25 13.64
C ALA A 113 -11.40 2.60 13.34
N VAL A 114 -11.77 2.72 12.06
CA VAL A 114 -13.17 2.93 11.64
C VAL A 114 -14.03 1.74 12.06
N PHE A 115 -13.62 0.51 11.73
CA PHE A 115 -14.38 -0.70 12.07
C PHE A 115 -14.53 -0.93 13.57
N THR A 116 -13.55 -0.49 14.35
CA THR A 116 -13.52 -0.67 15.81
C THR A 116 -14.12 0.52 16.56
N LYS A 117 -14.60 1.56 15.85
CA LYS A 117 -15.15 2.80 16.41
C LYS A 117 -14.15 3.57 17.30
N ASP A 118 -12.86 3.41 16.99
CA ASP A 118 -11.76 4.12 17.62
C ASP A 118 -11.47 5.47 16.92
N LEU A 119 -12.07 5.70 15.74
CA LEU A 119 -12.11 7.00 15.04
C LEU A 119 -13.31 7.83 15.52
N ARG A 120 -13.07 9.06 16.00
CA ARG A 120 -14.05 10.00 16.56
C ARG A 120 -14.32 11.19 15.64
#